data_AF-A0A812HHN1-F1
#
_entry.id   AF-A0A812HHN1-F1
#
_cell.length_a   1.000
_cell.length_b   1.000
_cell.length_c   1.000
_cell.angle_alpha   90.00
_cell.angle_beta   90.00
_cell.angle_gamma   90.00
#
_symmetry.space_group_name_H-M   'P 1'
#
loop_
_entity.id
_entity.type
_entity.pdbx_description
1 polymer ?
#
loop_
_entity_poly.entity_id
_entity_poly.type
_entity_poly.pdbx_seq_one_letter_code
_entity_poly.pdbx_strand_id
1 'polypeptide(L)'
;MVLLKNTADSTENQAAVSDSDSVRALIRVEYRLRKEIVSLFYLEGPPSGLVERILSLRSLYASEAYIGSHEMATLRYLTLLLMSWAPSELGGHVATLSLEQQSHSVVAWALQACEVASRQDWPKFLSLYTQADFLSAVAMERAATYARHGIMRQVVESCRLRHVRRMSLAKLKSMVAVRDTAFFKHYGLRVVADEDAVELTGENLPAALYQGKEMLVAKFKLLGLSDEALCFGLADPTCRSGPCVHRPPVEDSDEDEYVQVAEGIPHLSHKQRISLHNEIDLLHMHGHRQASPTRSWSRLAPA
;
A
#
# COMPACT_ATOMS: atom_id res chain seq x y z
N MET A 1 -27.23 36.10 55.78
CA MET A 1 -26.05 36.25 54.90
C MET A 1 -25.39 34.87 54.81
N VAL A 2 -24.96 34.48 53.61
CA VAL A 2 -24.33 33.21 53.22
C VAL A 2 -25.28 32.05 52.87
N LEU A 3 -25.58 31.96 51.57
CA LEU A 3 -25.97 30.75 50.84
C LEU A 3 -25.46 30.91 49.40
N LEU A 4 -24.31 30.32 49.08
CA LEU A 4 -23.91 29.98 47.71
C LEU A 4 -23.11 28.67 47.78
N LYS A 5 -23.72 27.60 47.25
CA LYS A 5 -23.14 26.25 47.15
C LYS A 5 -22.90 25.96 45.67
N ASN A 6 -21.62 25.76 45.36
CA ASN A 6 -21.00 25.04 44.25
C ASN A 6 -21.90 24.46 43.14
N THR A 7 -21.73 25.01 41.94
CA THR A 7 -22.02 24.37 40.65
C THR A 7 -20.89 24.76 39.69
N ALA A 8 -19.76 24.03 39.69
CA ALA A 8 -18.64 24.33 38.80
C ALA A 8 -17.76 23.13 38.37
N ASP A 9 -18.17 21.87 38.59
CA ASP A 9 -17.29 20.70 38.35
C ASP A 9 -17.78 19.69 37.28
N SER A 10 -18.73 20.04 36.39
CA SER A 10 -19.29 19.07 35.43
C SER A 10 -18.91 19.26 33.96
N THR A 11 -18.12 20.27 33.60
CA THR A 11 -17.80 20.58 32.18
C THR A 11 -16.45 20.05 31.71
N GLU A 12 -15.47 19.80 32.59
CA GLU A 12 -14.15 19.30 32.18
C GLU A 12 -14.14 17.79 31.84
N ASN A 13 -14.97 16.99 32.51
CA ASN A 13 -15.02 15.54 32.22
C ASN A 13 -15.76 15.18 30.92
N GLN A 14 -16.56 16.08 30.33
CA GLN A 14 -17.26 15.80 29.07
C GLN A 14 -16.38 15.98 27.82
N ALA A 15 -15.38 16.86 27.87
CA ALA A 15 -14.46 17.08 26.75
C ALA A 15 -13.46 15.92 26.58
N ALA A 16 -13.03 15.29 27.67
CA ALA A 16 -12.09 14.16 27.62
C ALA A 16 -12.73 12.87 27.07
N VAL A 17 -14.05 12.68 27.25
CA VAL A 17 -14.78 11.51 26.75
C VAL A 17 -15.03 11.60 25.24
N SER A 18 -15.29 12.79 24.69
CA SER A 18 -15.50 12.95 23.23
C SER A 18 -14.23 12.70 22.41
N ASP A 19 -13.06 12.95 22.99
CA ASP A 19 -11.77 12.77 22.33
C ASP A 19 -11.43 11.28 22.17
N SER A 20 -11.81 10.44 23.15
CA SER A 20 -11.58 9.00 23.11
C SER A 20 -12.42 8.28 22.03
N ASP A 21 -13.66 8.69 21.83
CA ASP A 21 -14.55 8.06 20.84
C ASP A 21 -14.16 8.43 19.41
N SER A 22 -13.68 9.66 19.19
CA SER A 22 -13.17 10.11 17.90
C SER A 22 -11.91 9.34 17.50
N VAL A 23 -10.96 9.17 18.43
CA VAL A 23 -9.75 8.36 18.19
C VAL A 23 -10.11 6.89 17.90
N ARG A 24 -11.07 6.31 18.64
CA ARG A 24 -11.53 4.93 18.38
C ARG A 24 -12.21 4.78 17.02
N ALA A 25 -13.01 5.75 16.59
CA ALA A 25 -13.62 5.75 15.26
C ALA A 25 -12.55 5.76 14.16
N LEU A 26 -11.50 6.55 14.31
CA LEU A 26 -10.41 6.68 13.35
C LEU A 26 -9.56 5.40 13.23
N ILE A 27 -9.19 4.79 14.36
CA ILE A 27 -8.48 3.50 14.36
C ILE A 27 -9.31 2.45 13.61
N ARG A 28 -10.63 2.43 13.81
CA ARG A 28 -11.53 1.54 13.09
C ARG A 28 -11.55 1.81 11.58
N VAL A 29 -11.49 3.09 11.17
CA VAL A 29 -11.46 3.49 9.77
C VAL A 29 -10.15 3.08 9.10
N GLU A 30 -9.00 3.34 9.74
CA GLU A 30 -7.69 2.92 9.24
C GLU A 30 -7.59 1.40 9.14
N TYR A 31 -7.99 0.70 10.20
CA TYR A 31 -8.03 -0.77 10.21
C TYR A 31 -8.94 -1.29 9.09
N ARG A 32 -10.12 -0.68 8.90
CA ARG A 32 -11.02 -1.02 7.81
C ARG A 32 -10.37 -0.78 6.44
N LEU A 33 -9.71 0.35 6.23
CA LEU A 33 -9.02 0.65 4.97
C LEU A 33 -7.90 -0.38 4.69
N ARG A 34 -7.05 -0.68 5.68
CA ARG A 34 -6.00 -1.70 5.55
C ARG A 34 -6.61 -3.06 5.23
N LYS A 35 -7.67 -3.46 5.94
CA LYS A 35 -8.41 -4.70 5.68
C LYS A 35 -9.00 -4.73 4.27
N GLU A 36 -9.57 -3.64 3.79
CA GLU A 36 -10.08 -3.53 2.43
C GLU A 36 -8.95 -3.65 1.40
N ILE A 37 -7.84 -2.94 1.56
CA ILE A 37 -6.65 -3.04 0.68
C ILE A 37 -6.15 -4.49 0.62
N VAL A 38 -6.04 -5.15 1.77
CA VAL A 38 -5.64 -6.56 1.83
C VAL A 38 -6.70 -7.45 1.18
N SER A 39 -7.99 -7.18 1.36
CA SER A 39 -9.06 -7.97 0.70
C SER A 39 -8.99 -7.86 -0.83
N LEU A 40 -8.58 -6.70 -1.38
CA LEU A 40 -8.35 -6.55 -2.82
C LEU A 40 -7.27 -7.48 -3.35
N PHE A 41 -6.34 -7.86 -2.48
CA PHE A 41 -5.29 -8.80 -2.84
C PHE A 41 -5.82 -10.23 -3.00
N TYR A 42 -6.72 -10.63 -2.11
CA TYR A 42 -7.22 -12.00 -2.06
C TYR A 42 -8.41 -12.26 -2.98
N LEU A 43 -9.21 -11.23 -3.31
CA LEU A 43 -10.41 -11.38 -4.14
C LEU A 43 -10.08 -11.44 -5.63
N GLU A 44 -10.78 -12.31 -6.38
CA GLU A 44 -10.69 -12.41 -7.85
C GLU A 44 -11.49 -11.30 -8.54
N GLY A 45 -11.12 -10.05 -8.27
CA GLY A 45 -11.75 -8.88 -8.86
C GLY A 45 -12.04 -7.79 -7.83
N PRO A 46 -12.44 -6.57 -8.28
CA PRO A 46 -12.96 -5.58 -7.36
C PRO A 46 -14.16 -6.19 -6.66
N PRO A 47 -14.20 -6.25 -5.31
CA PRO A 47 -15.45 -6.55 -4.65
C PRO A 47 -16.47 -5.52 -5.10
N SER A 48 -17.68 -5.96 -5.44
CA SER A 48 -18.80 -5.06 -5.70
C SER A 48 -18.90 -4.03 -4.57
N GLY A 49 -19.01 -2.75 -4.92
CA GLY A 49 -19.04 -1.68 -3.93
C GLY A 49 -17.66 -1.14 -3.52
N LEU A 50 -16.54 -1.60 -4.09
CA LEU A 50 -15.21 -1.12 -3.68
C LEU A 50 -15.06 0.39 -3.88
N VAL A 51 -15.46 0.89 -5.04
CA VAL A 51 -15.35 2.32 -5.36
C VAL A 51 -16.21 3.11 -4.38
N GLU A 52 -17.43 2.65 -4.13
CA GLU A 52 -18.36 3.23 -3.17
C GLU A 52 -17.78 3.21 -1.74
N ARG A 53 -17.09 2.13 -1.34
CA ARG A 53 -16.37 2.05 -0.06
C ARG A 53 -15.20 3.01 0.02
N ILE A 54 -14.38 3.11 -1.04
CA ILE A 54 -13.27 4.08 -1.12
C ILE A 54 -13.81 5.52 -1.01
N LEU A 55 -14.89 5.82 -1.73
CA LEU A 55 -15.54 7.12 -1.69
C LEU A 55 -16.17 7.41 -0.31
N SER A 56 -16.77 6.40 0.33
CA SER A 56 -17.29 6.52 1.70
C SER A 56 -16.19 6.81 2.70
N LEU A 57 -15.04 6.14 2.58
CA LEU A 57 -13.86 6.40 3.40
C LEU A 57 -13.36 7.84 3.17
N ARG A 58 -13.26 8.28 1.92
CA ARG A 58 -12.89 9.66 1.58
C ARG A 58 -13.83 10.67 2.24
N SER A 59 -15.15 10.48 2.14
CA SER A 59 -16.13 11.39 2.73
C SER A 59 -15.99 11.48 4.25
N LEU A 60 -15.73 10.35 4.92
CA LEU A 60 -15.52 10.31 6.36
C LEU A 60 -14.27 11.11 6.79
N TYR A 61 -13.17 10.98 6.04
CA TYR A 61 -11.98 11.79 6.27
C TYR A 61 -12.19 13.28 5.98
N ALA A 62 -13.04 13.64 5.01
CA ALA A 62 -13.33 15.03 4.71
C ALA A 62 -14.19 15.71 5.79
N SER A 63 -15.01 14.94 6.52
CA SER A 63 -15.91 15.48 7.55
C SER A 63 -15.26 15.66 8.92
N GLU A 64 -14.26 14.84 9.24
CA GLU A 64 -13.56 14.90 10.53
C GLU A 64 -12.33 15.80 10.35
N ALA A 65 -12.29 16.95 11.04
CA ALA A 65 -11.15 17.88 11.04
C ALA A 65 -9.94 17.30 11.79
N TYR A 66 -9.50 16.12 11.37
CA TYR A 66 -8.44 15.35 11.99
C TYR A 66 -7.09 15.74 11.41
N ILE A 67 -6.13 15.98 12.31
CA ILE A 67 -4.70 16.01 12.03
C ILE A 67 -4.08 14.99 12.97
N GLY A 68 -3.84 13.77 12.52
CA GLY A 68 -3.07 12.84 13.34
C GLY A 68 -2.16 11.95 12.55
N SER A 69 -1.35 11.18 13.27
CA SER A 69 -0.10 10.60 12.76
C SER A 69 -0.26 9.70 11.53
N HIS A 70 -1.46 9.13 11.33
CA HIS A 70 -1.76 8.19 10.25
C HIS A 70 -2.52 8.81 9.07
N GLU A 71 -2.99 10.06 9.20
CA GLU A 71 -3.80 10.73 8.17
C GLU A 71 -3.09 10.71 6.81
N MET A 72 -1.81 11.08 6.78
CA MET A 72 -1.02 11.15 5.54
C MET A 72 -0.82 9.79 4.88
N ALA A 73 -0.70 8.72 5.67
CA ALA A 73 -0.61 7.35 5.16
C ALA A 73 -1.93 6.93 4.52
N THR A 74 -3.06 7.23 5.16
CA THR A 74 -4.40 6.98 4.61
C THR A 74 -4.64 7.79 3.34
N LEU A 75 -4.31 9.08 3.32
CA LEU A 75 -4.44 9.94 2.14
C LEU A 75 -3.61 9.41 0.96
N ARG A 76 -2.39 8.91 1.22
CA ARG A 76 -1.60 8.19 0.21
C ARG A 76 -2.38 7.00 -0.34
N TYR A 77 -2.87 6.10 0.51
CA TYR A 77 -3.56 4.89 0.04
C TYR A 77 -4.84 5.20 -0.73
N LEU A 78 -5.64 6.16 -0.26
CA LEU A 78 -6.82 6.63 -0.98
C LEU A 78 -6.45 7.16 -2.36
N THR A 79 -5.39 7.98 -2.45
CA THR A 79 -4.88 8.52 -3.72
C THR A 79 -4.49 7.39 -4.70
N LEU A 80 -3.73 6.41 -4.25
CA LEU A 80 -3.29 5.27 -5.08
C LEU A 80 -4.45 4.35 -5.48
N LEU A 81 -5.39 4.10 -4.58
CA LEU A 81 -6.59 3.30 -4.85
C LEU A 81 -7.48 3.97 -5.87
N LEU A 82 -7.73 5.28 -5.75
CA LEU A 82 -8.49 6.05 -6.72
C LEU A 82 -7.82 6.02 -8.10
N MET A 83 -6.51 6.22 -8.17
CA MET A 83 -5.76 6.07 -9.43
C MET A 83 -6.00 4.70 -10.09
N SER A 84 -5.96 3.62 -9.30
CA SER A 84 -6.10 2.25 -9.79
C SER A 84 -7.53 1.87 -10.19
N TRP A 85 -8.53 2.32 -9.43
CA TRP A 85 -9.90 1.78 -9.49
C TRP A 85 -10.97 2.80 -9.89
N ALA A 86 -10.75 4.08 -9.63
CA ALA A 86 -11.69 5.17 -9.92
C ALA A 86 -10.96 6.44 -10.39
N PRO A 87 -10.21 6.38 -11.51
CA PRO A 87 -9.35 7.48 -11.93
C PRO A 87 -10.11 8.77 -12.25
N SER A 88 -11.41 8.69 -12.58
CA SER A 88 -12.29 9.85 -12.77
C SER A 88 -12.48 10.66 -11.48
N GLU A 89 -12.45 10.00 -10.33
CA GLU A 89 -12.66 10.61 -9.01
C GLU A 89 -11.38 11.21 -8.41
N LEU A 90 -10.22 10.85 -8.97
CA LEU A 90 -8.92 11.27 -8.47
C LEU A 90 -8.77 12.79 -8.48
N GLY A 91 -9.20 13.47 -9.55
CA GLY A 91 -9.12 14.93 -9.65
C GLY A 91 -9.91 15.63 -8.55
N GLY A 92 -11.12 15.13 -8.26
CA GLY A 92 -11.95 15.64 -7.16
C GLY A 92 -11.32 15.42 -5.80
N HIS A 93 -10.69 14.25 -5.58
CA HIS A 93 -9.96 13.96 -4.34
C HIS A 93 -8.76 14.88 -4.14
N VAL A 94 -7.92 15.06 -5.15
CA VAL A 94 -6.75 15.95 -5.06
C VAL A 94 -7.17 17.39 -4.79
N ALA A 95 -8.27 17.85 -5.41
CA ALA A 95 -8.81 19.19 -5.17
C ALA A 95 -9.30 19.43 -3.73
N THR A 96 -9.64 18.36 -2.99
CA THR A 96 -10.04 18.46 -1.58
C THR A 96 -8.87 18.47 -0.60
N LEU A 97 -7.64 18.21 -1.06
CA LEU A 97 -6.46 18.20 -0.19
C LEU A 97 -5.95 19.62 0.08
N SER A 98 -5.59 19.90 1.33
CA SER A 98 -4.91 21.13 1.70
C SER A 98 -3.49 21.18 1.11
N LEU A 99 -2.91 22.38 1.02
CA LEU A 99 -1.53 22.55 0.54
C LEU A 99 -0.52 21.79 1.43
N GLU A 100 -0.76 21.76 2.74
CA GLU A 100 0.05 21.01 3.70
C GLU A 100 -0.01 19.51 3.40
N GLN A 101 -1.21 18.95 3.24
CA GLN A 101 -1.39 17.53 2.88
C GLN A 101 -0.70 17.21 1.55
N GLN A 102 -0.84 18.05 0.53
CA GLN A 102 -0.21 17.83 -0.78
C GLN A 102 1.32 17.87 -0.71
N SER A 103 1.88 18.74 0.14
CA SER A 103 3.33 18.90 0.30
C SER A 103 3.96 17.85 1.22
N HIS A 104 3.15 17.12 2.00
CA HIS A 104 3.64 16.02 2.83
C HIS A 104 4.27 14.92 1.98
N SER A 105 5.48 14.48 2.32
CA SER A 105 6.31 13.58 1.49
C SER A 105 5.60 12.29 1.04
N VAL A 106 4.84 11.67 1.94
CA VAL A 106 4.10 10.42 1.69
C VAL A 106 2.96 10.62 0.68
N VAL A 107 2.25 11.75 0.75
CA VAL A 107 1.15 12.08 -0.17
C VAL A 107 1.71 12.61 -1.48
N ALA A 108 2.72 13.48 -1.44
CA ALA A 108 3.43 13.99 -2.60
C ALA A 108 3.98 12.86 -3.49
N TRP A 109 4.53 11.80 -2.89
CA TRP A 109 4.97 10.62 -3.62
C TRP A 109 3.81 9.91 -4.34
N ALA A 110 2.65 9.77 -3.68
CA ALA A 110 1.47 9.17 -4.29
C ALA A 110 0.94 10.02 -5.45
N LEU A 111 0.90 11.34 -5.28
CA LEU A 111 0.53 12.29 -6.33
C LEU A 111 1.50 12.22 -7.51
N GLN A 112 2.80 12.09 -7.25
CA GLN A 112 3.80 11.88 -8.29
C GLN A 112 3.53 10.57 -9.07
N ALA A 113 3.23 9.47 -8.38
CA ALA A 113 2.87 8.22 -9.05
C ALA A 113 1.63 8.39 -9.94
N CYS A 114 0.60 9.09 -9.46
CA CYS A 114 -0.60 9.42 -10.23
C CYS A 114 -0.32 10.28 -11.45
N GLU A 115 0.51 11.32 -11.32
CA GLU A 115 0.89 12.21 -12.43
C GLU A 115 1.64 11.44 -13.52
N VAL A 116 2.61 10.61 -13.11
CA VAL A 116 3.39 9.76 -14.02
C VAL A 116 2.48 8.76 -14.74
N ALA A 117 1.54 8.12 -14.02
CA ALA A 117 0.55 7.22 -14.62
C ALA A 117 -0.37 7.96 -15.61
N SER A 118 -0.82 9.16 -15.28
CA SER A 118 -1.71 9.97 -16.13
C SER A 118 -1.04 10.39 -17.44
N ARG A 119 0.29 10.63 -17.40
CA ARG A 119 1.11 10.87 -18.59
C ARG A 119 1.49 9.60 -19.35
N GLN A 120 1.11 8.43 -18.84
CA GLN A 120 1.47 7.13 -19.40
C GLN A 120 2.99 6.89 -19.49
N ASP A 121 3.77 7.51 -18.60
CA ASP A 121 5.21 7.24 -18.47
C ASP A 121 5.40 5.95 -17.65
N TRP A 122 5.05 4.83 -18.29
CA TRP A 122 5.00 3.51 -17.66
C TRP A 122 6.34 3.04 -17.10
N PRO A 123 7.51 3.27 -17.75
CA PRO A 123 8.80 2.90 -17.15
C PRO A 123 9.04 3.61 -15.82
N LYS A 124 8.76 4.90 -15.74
CA LYS A 124 8.89 5.66 -14.49
C LYS A 124 7.86 5.23 -13.46
N PHE A 125 6.62 4.96 -13.87
CA PHE A 125 5.57 4.46 -12.98
C PHE A 125 5.97 3.11 -12.35
N LEU A 126 6.47 2.18 -13.15
CA LEU A 126 6.90 0.87 -12.65
C LEU A 126 8.13 0.97 -11.74
N SER A 127 9.02 1.96 -11.95
CA SER A 127 10.10 2.26 -11.02
C SER A 127 9.58 2.74 -9.65
N LEU A 128 8.52 3.56 -9.63
CA LEU A 128 7.86 3.93 -8.37
C LEU A 128 7.19 2.72 -7.72
N TYR A 129 6.50 1.89 -8.51
CA TYR A 129 5.87 0.65 -8.03
C TYR A 129 6.87 -0.33 -7.40
N THR A 130 8.09 -0.47 -7.94
CA THR A 130 9.11 -1.36 -7.35
C THR A 130 9.63 -0.83 -6.01
N GLN A 131 9.66 0.49 -5.84
CA GLN A 131 10.06 1.16 -4.58
C GLN A 131 8.93 1.21 -3.55
N ALA A 132 7.67 1.02 -3.97
CA ALA A 132 6.52 1.07 -3.09
C ALA A 132 6.58 0.00 -1.99
N ASP A 133 6.18 0.38 -0.77
CA ASP A 133 5.88 -0.54 0.33
C ASP A 133 4.75 -1.52 -0.04
N PHE A 134 4.48 -2.50 0.83
CA PHE A 134 3.48 -3.53 0.57
C PHE A 134 2.12 -2.97 0.20
N LEU A 135 1.53 -2.16 1.08
CA LEU A 135 0.18 -1.66 0.91
C LEU A 135 0.08 -0.69 -0.27
N SER A 136 1.12 0.13 -0.46
CA SER A 136 1.21 1.01 -1.64
C SER A 136 1.29 0.20 -2.94
N ALA A 137 2.07 -0.89 -2.97
CA ALA A 137 2.16 -1.77 -4.14
C ALA A 137 0.82 -2.47 -4.42
N VAL A 138 0.12 -2.94 -3.38
CA VAL A 138 -1.23 -3.53 -3.53
C VAL A 138 -2.20 -2.50 -4.11
N ALA A 139 -2.21 -1.28 -3.57
CA ALA A 139 -3.05 -0.20 -4.07
C ALA A 139 -2.73 0.16 -5.54
N MET A 140 -1.47 0.05 -5.95
CA MET A 140 -1.00 0.34 -7.31
C MET A 140 -1.12 -0.83 -8.30
N GLU A 141 -1.39 -2.06 -7.86
CA GLU A 141 -1.19 -3.27 -8.67
C GLU A 141 -2.01 -3.28 -9.96
N ARG A 142 -3.24 -2.77 -9.90
CA ARG A 142 -4.11 -2.66 -11.08
C ARG A 142 -3.51 -1.71 -12.11
N ALA A 143 -3.12 -0.50 -11.71
CA ALA A 143 -2.42 0.45 -12.59
C ALA A 143 -1.09 -0.13 -13.11
N ALA A 144 -0.34 -0.85 -12.28
CA ALA A 144 0.90 -1.53 -12.69
C ALA A 144 0.65 -2.60 -13.75
N THR A 145 -0.45 -3.35 -13.65
CA THR A 145 -0.85 -4.31 -14.66
C THR A 145 -1.14 -3.65 -16.01
N TYR A 146 -1.83 -2.51 -16.03
CA TYR A 146 -2.02 -1.71 -17.25
C TYR A 146 -0.69 -1.18 -17.80
N ALA A 147 0.19 -0.66 -16.94
CA ALA A 147 1.50 -0.16 -17.34
C ALA A 147 2.35 -1.26 -18.01
N ARG A 148 2.40 -2.45 -17.41
CA ARG A 148 3.09 -3.62 -17.96
C ARG A 148 2.53 -4.01 -19.33
N HIS A 149 1.20 -4.03 -19.46
CA HIS A 149 0.54 -4.30 -20.73
C HIS A 149 0.90 -3.26 -21.81
N GLY A 150 0.89 -1.97 -21.46
CA GLY A 150 1.28 -0.88 -22.34
C GLY A 150 2.72 -1.01 -22.84
N ILE A 151 3.67 -1.26 -21.93
CA ILE A 151 5.08 -1.50 -22.27
C ILE A 151 5.22 -2.72 -23.18
N MET A 152 4.57 -3.85 -22.84
CA MET A 152 4.64 -5.05 -23.66
C MET A 152 4.13 -4.82 -25.08
N ARG A 153 3.02 -4.08 -25.22
CA ARG A 153 2.49 -3.71 -26.54
C ARG A 153 3.51 -2.89 -27.34
N GLN A 154 4.06 -1.85 -26.73
CA GLN A 154 5.05 -0.99 -27.37
C GLN A 154 6.33 -1.75 -27.75
N VAL A 155 6.80 -2.65 -26.88
CA VAL A 155 8.00 -3.46 -27.14
C VAL A 155 7.78 -4.39 -28.33
N VAL A 156 6.69 -5.16 -28.32
CA VAL A 156 6.38 -6.11 -29.40
C VAL A 156 6.22 -5.38 -30.73
N GLU A 157 5.49 -4.26 -30.75
CA GLU A 157 5.31 -3.46 -31.95
C GLU A 157 6.64 -2.86 -32.46
N SER A 158 7.44 -2.29 -31.58
CA SER A 158 8.75 -1.72 -31.94
C SER A 158 9.71 -2.78 -32.47
N CYS A 159 9.72 -3.98 -31.89
CA CYS A 159 10.56 -5.07 -32.35
C CYS A 159 10.09 -5.61 -33.71
N ARG A 160 8.78 -5.70 -33.93
CA ARG A 160 8.20 -6.07 -35.23
C ARG A 160 8.63 -5.10 -36.33
N LEU A 161 8.53 -3.79 -36.08
CA LEU A 161 8.94 -2.74 -37.03
C LEU A 161 10.44 -2.79 -37.35
N ARG A 162 11.27 -3.24 -36.40
CA ARG A 162 12.73 -3.35 -36.55
C ARG A 162 13.22 -4.74 -36.93
N HIS A 163 12.31 -5.69 -37.20
CA HIS A 163 12.61 -7.11 -37.44
C HIS A 163 13.49 -7.77 -36.36
N VAL A 164 13.39 -7.31 -35.11
CA VAL A 164 14.09 -7.89 -33.96
C VAL A 164 13.31 -9.10 -33.48
N ARG A 165 13.90 -10.30 -33.58
CA ARG A 165 13.25 -11.58 -33.20
C ARG A 165 13.48 -12.00 -31.76
N ARG A 166 14.55 -11.52 -31.14
CA ARG A 166 14.99 -11.91 -29.78
C ARG A 166 15.35 -10.70 -28.94
N MET A 167 15.05 -10.77 -27.65
CA MET A 167 15.46 -9.79 -26.65
C MET A 167 15.94 -10.51 -25.39
N SER A 168 16.89 -9.91 -24.65
CA SER A 168 17.27 -10.41 -23.32
C SER A 168 16.06 -10.47 -22.39
N LEU A 169 15.88 -11.62 -21.74
CA LEU A 169 14.85 -11.85 -20.73
C LEU A 169 15.08 -10.96 -19.51
N ALA A 170 16.31 -10.83 -19.02
CA ALA A 170 16.64 -9.93 -17.92
C ALA A 170 16.23 -8.48 -18.21
N LYS A 171 16.53 -7.99 -19.43
CA LYS A 171 16.11 -6.65 -19.88
C LYS A 171 14.59 -6.51 -19.87
N LEU A 172 13.88 -7.49 -20.43
CA LEU A 172 12.42 -7.43 -20.51
C LEU A 172 11.78 -7.48 -19.11
N LYS A 173 12.25 -8.36 -18.23
CA LYS A 173 11.86 -8.43 -16.80
C LYS A 173 12.05 -7.09 -16.09
N SER A 174 13.20 -6.44 -16.30
CA SER A 174 13.47 -5.12 -15.73
C SER A 174 12.51 -4.05 -16.26
N MET A 175 12.19 -4.06 -17.56
CA MET A 175 11.30 -3.07 -18.16
C MET A 175 9.86 -3.17 -17.64
N VAL A 176 9.36 -4.39 -17.43
CA VAL A 176 7.97 -4.60 -16.94
C VAL A 176 7.88 -4.82 -15.44
N ALA A 177 8.99 -4.75 -14.70
CA ALA A 177 9.02 -5.03 -13.26
C ALA A 177 8.34 -6.37 -12.91
N VAL A 178 8.63 -7.41 -13.69
CA VAL A 178 8.11 -8.77 -13.49
C VAL A 178 9.26 -9.74 -13.24
N ARG A 179 9.05 -10.69 -12.32
CA ARG A 179 10.03 -11.76 -12.03
C ARG A 179 9.71 -13.06 -12.75
N ASP A 180 8.43 -13.39 -12.82
CA ASP A 180 7.97 -14.65 -13.38
C ASP A 180 7.90 -14.63 -14.92
N THR A 181 8.21 -15.78 -15.51
CA THR A 181 8.14 -16.02 -16.95
C THR A 181 6.73 -16.32 -17.45
N ALA A 182 5.78 -16.71 -16.58
CA ALA A 182 4.39 -16.96 -17.01
C ALA A 182 3.73 -15.70 -17.58
N PHE A 183 4.10 -14.52 -17.08
CA PHE A 183 3.71 -13.24 -17.66
C PHE A 183 4.04 -13.18 -19.15
N PHE A 184 5.27 -13.51 -19.57
CA PHE A 184 5.65 -13.45 -20.99
C PHE A 184 4.92 -14.49 -21.84
N LYS A 185 4.68 -15.69 -21.28
CA LYS A 185 3.89 -16.73 -21.96
C LYS A 185 2.45 -16.28 -22.21
N HIS A 186 1.83 -15.56 -21.27
CA HIS A 186 0.50 -14.96 -21.45
C HIS A 186 0.47 -14.03 -22.66
N TYR A 187 1.52 -13.23 -22.86
CA TYR A 187 1.68 -12.34 -24.01
C TYR A 187 2.14 -13.04 -25.30
N GLY A 188 2.10 -14.37 -25.37
CA GLY A 188 2.47 -15.14 -26.54
C GLY A 188 3.97 -15.13 -26.86
N LEU A 189 4.80 -14.79 -25.86
CA LEU A 189 6.25 -14.78 -26.01
C LEU A 189 6.85 -16.10 -25.55
N ARG A 190 7.82 -16.61 -26.31
CA ARG A 190 8.51 -17.85 -25.98
C ARG A 190 9.81 -17.52 -25.25
N VAL A 191 9.92 -18.00 -24.02
CA VAL A 191 11.17 -17.89 -23.24
C VAL A 191 12.12 -19.02 -23.63
N VAL A 192 13.33 -18.68 -24.05
CA VAL A 192 14.42 -19.60 -24.39
C VAL A 192 15.36 -19.65 -23.19
N ALA A 193 15.18 -20.63 -22.31
CA ALA A 193 15.84 -20.69 -21.01
C ALA A 193 17.38 -20.73 -21.13
N ASP A 194 17.91 -21.45 -22.11
CA ASP A 194 19.36 -21.66 -22.27
C ASP A 194 20.10 -20.38 -22.73
N GLU A 195 19.37 -19.39 -23.26
CA GLU A 195 19.95 -18.17 -23.83
C GLU A 195 19.65 -16.90 -23.01
N ASP A 196 18.94 -17.01 -21.88
CA ASP A 196 18.34 -15.86 -21.17
C ASP A 196 17.62 -14.90 -22.14
N ALA A 197 16.88 -15.47 -23.10
CA ALA A 197 16.28 -14.73 -24.20
C ALA A 197 14.77 -14.98 -24.30
N VAL A 198 14.07 -14.02 -24.90
CA VAL A 198 12.66 -14.09 -25.23
C VAL A 198 12.50 -13.93 -26.73
N GLU A 199 11.91 -14.93 -27.36
CA GLU A 199 11.52 -14.90 -28.77
C GLU A 199 10.16 -14.20 -28.91
N LEU A 200 10.13 -13.20 -29.77
CA LEU A 200 8.96 -12.40 -30.08
C LEU A 200 8.19 -13.07 -31.22
N THR A 201 7.45 -14.13 -30.88
CA THR A 201 6.73 -14.99 -31.83
C THR A 201 5.29 -14.54 -32.10
N GLY A 202 4.76 -13.58 -31.34
CA GLY A 202 3.33 -13.28 -31.31
C GLY A 202 2.84 -12.46 -32.51
N GLU A 203 2.00 -13.08 -33.35
CA GLU A 203 1.21 -12.35 -34.36
C GLU A 203 0.05 -11.55 -33.74
N ASN A 204 -0.35 -11.84 -32.49
CA ASN A 204 -1.37 -11.09 -31.76
C ASN A 204 -1.08 -11.05 -30.25
N LEU A 205 -1.03 -9.85 -29.68
CA LEU A 205 -1.03 -9.67 -28.22
C LEU A 205 -2.44 -9.95 -27.69
N PRO A 206 -2.60 -10.67 -26.56
CA PRO A 206 -3.91 -10.87 -25.96
C PRO A 206 -4.55 -9.51 -25.62
N ALA A 207 -5.84 -9.38 -25.88
CA ALA A 207 -6.62 -8.22 -25.44
C ALA A 207 -6.78 -8.22 -23.90
N ALA A 208 -6.75 -9.39 -23.28
CA ALA A 208 -6.89 -9.56 -21.84
C ALA A 208 -5.59 -9.21 -21.08
N LEU A 209 -5.74 -8.48 -19.99
CA LEU A 209 -4.67 -8.22 -19.03
C LEU A 209 -4.26 -9.50 -18.31
N TYR A 210 -2.97 -9.61 -17.98
CA TYR A 210 -2.48 -10.67 -17.11
C TYR A 210 -2.91 -10.42 -15.67
N GLN A 211 -3.62 -11.36 -15.05
CA GLN A 211 -4.17 -11.25 -13.69
C GLN A 211 -3.36 -12.03 -12.63
N GLY A 212 -2.06 -12.27 -12.85
CA GLY A 212 -1.26 -13.08 -11.94
C GLY A 212 -1.08 -12.45 -10.56
N LYS A 213 -1.88 -12.89 -9.57
CA LYS A 213 -1.71 -12.60 -8.13
C LYS A 213 -0.28 -12.93 -7.64
N GLU A 214 0.36 -13.88 -8.30
CA GLU A 214 1.70 -14.39 -8.02
C GLU A 214 2.78 -13.30 -8.05
N MET A 215 2.63 -12.22 -8.81
CA MET A 215 3.70 -11.23 -8.96
C MET A 215 3.92 -10.37 -7.72
N LEU A 216 2.84 -10.02 -7.02
CA LEU A 216 2.93 -9.24 -5.79
C LEU A 216 3.33 -10.15 -4.62
N VAL A 217 2.77 -11.36 -4.51
CA VAL A 217 3.24 -12.37 -3.53
C VAL A 217 4.76 -12.60 -3.70
N ALA A 218 5.23 -12.81 -4.93
CA ALA A 218 6.64 -13.04 -5.22
C ALA A 218 7.53 -11.80 -4.95
N LYS A 219 6.99 -10.58 -5.08
CA LYS A 219 7.72 -9.36 -4.69
C LYS A 219 8.08 -9.41 -3.20
N PHE A 220 7.14 -9.80 -2.35
CA PHE A 220 7.27 -9.66 -0.90
C PHE A 220 7.74 -10.91 -0.14
N LYS A 221 7.48 -12.12 -0.65
CA LYS A 221 8.14 -13.34 -0.12
C LYS A 221 9.65 -13.25 -0.18
N LEU A 222 10.19 -12.56 -1.19
CA LEU A 222 11.63 -12.32 -1.35
C LEU A 222 12.19 -11.27 -0.37
N LEU A 223 11.35 -10.49 0.30
CA LEU A 223 11.74 -9.62 1.40
C LEU A 223 11.71 -10.35 2.75
N GLY A 224 11.50 -11.67 2.75
CA GLY A 224 11.43 -12.50 3.96
C GLY A 224 10.14 -12.35 4.75
N LEU A 225 9.12 -11.72 4.18
CA LEU A 225 7.83 -11.53 4.84
C LEU A 225 6.98 -12.79 4.67
N SER A 226 6.48 -13.33 5.78
CA SER A 226 5.49 -14.41 5.77
C SER A 226 4.16 -13.91 5.16
N ASP A 227 3.33 -14.84 4.71
CA ASP A 227 2.00 -14.50 4.21
C ASP A 227 1.16 -13.82 5.32
N GLU A 228 1.37 -14.17 6.60
CA GLU A 228 0.78 -13.46 7.74
C GLU A 228 1.35 -12.03 7.90
N ALA A 229 2.67 -11.83 7.83
CA ALA A 229 3.27 -10.51 7.98
C ALA A 229 2.80 -9.51 6.91
N LEU A 230 2.45 -10.01 5.72
CA LEU A 230 1.83 -9.24 4.64
C LEU A 230 0.37 -8.91 4.94
N CYS A 231 -0.39 -9.84 5.52
CA CYS A 231 -1.80 -9.62 5.90
C CYS A 231 -1.96 -8.59 7.03
N PHE A 232 -1.04 -8.57 8.00
CA PHE A 232 -1.18 -7.76 9.21
C PHE A 232 -0.40 -6.43 9.17
N GLY A 233 0.13 -6.04 8.00
CA GLY A 233 0.70 -4.71 7.82
C GLY A 233 2.05 -4.48 8.51
N LEU A 234 2.72 -5.53 8.99
CA LEU A 234 4.08 -5.45 9.56
C LEU A 234 5.14 -4.95 8.55
N ALA A 235 4.78 -4.96 7.26
CA ALA A 235 5.58 -4.44 6.15
C ALA A 235 5.42 -2.91 5.93
N ASP A 236 4.57 -2.22 6.70
CA ASP A 236 4.34 -0.79 6.57
C ASP A 236 5.41 0.00 7.35
N PRO A 237 6.31 0.75 6.67
CA PRO A 237 7.35 1.53 7.33
C PRO A 237 6.80 2.65 8.21
N THR A 238 5.53 3.06 8.04
CA THR A 238 4.89 4.07 8.91
C THR A 238 4.52 3.53 10.29
N CYS A 239 4.52 2.21 10.50
CA CYS A 239 4.40 1.60 11.83
C CYS A 239 5.67 1.81 12.69
N ARG A 240 6.79 2.25 12.11
CA ARG A 240 7.99 2.57 12.88
C ARG A 240 7.97 4.04 13.32
N SER A 241 7.64 4.22 14.60
CA SER A 241 7.98 5.35 15.48
C SER A 241 7.34 6.73 15.23
N GLY A 242 6.28 7.02 15.98
CA GLY A 242 6.28 8.21 16.84
C GLY A 242 6.70 7.77 18.26
N PRO A 243 7.33 8.63 19.08
CA PRO A 243 7.50 8.30 20.50
C PRO A 243 6.11 8.05 21.09
N CYS A 244 5.85 6.84 21.56
CA CYS A 244 4.76 6.60 22.47
C CYS A 244 4.96 7.58 23.63
N VAL A 245 4.13 8.62 23.70
CA VAL A 245 4.00 9.40 24.93
C VAL A 245 3.68 8.35 26.00
N HIS A 246 4.61 8.13 26.93
CA HIS A 246 4.39 7.29 28.10
C HIS A 246 3.17 7.84 28.82
N ARG A 247 1.99 7.28 28.52
CA ARG A 247 0.84 7.38 29.39
C ARG A 247 1.19 6.51 30.60
N PRO A 248 1.08 7.02 31.84
CA PRO A 248 1.27 6.17 33.01
C PRO A 248 0.28 4.99 32.93
N PRO A 249 0.63 3.83 33.52
CA PRO A 249 -0.23 2.67 33.48
C PRO A 249 -1.59 3.05 34.07
N VAL A 250 -2.63 2.96 33.25
CA VAL A 250 -4.00 2.94 33.77
C VAL A 250 -4.17 1.53 34.29
N GLU A 251 -4.25 1.40 35.62
CA GLU A 251 -4.62 0.15 36.27
C GLU A 251 -6.02 -0.24 35.79
N ASP A 252 -6.13 -1.47 35.27
CA ASP A 252 -7.35 -2.21 34.97
C ASP A 252 -8.42 -1.51 34.11
N SER A 253 -8.28 -1.57 32.78
CA SER A 253 -9.44 -1.69 31.89
C SER A 253 -9.07 -2.23 30.50
N ASP A 254 -9.61 -3.41 30.19
CA ASP A 254 -9.93 -3.96 28.86
C ASP A 254 -8.76 -4.34 27.92
N GLU A 255 -7.96 -5.32 28.33
CA GLU A 255 -7.12 -6.11 27.39
C GLU A 255 -7.93 -7.08 26.50
N ASP A 256 -9.25 -7.18 26.69
CA ASP A 256 -10.11 -8.12 25.96
C ASP A 256 -10.47 -7.67 24.52
N GLU A 257 -10.28 -6.40 24.14
CA GLU A 257 -10.76 -5.90 22.83
C GLU A 257 -9.80 -6.24 21.67
N TYR A 258 -8.49 -6.41 21.91
CA TYR A 258 -7.56 -6.94 20.90
C TYR A 258 -7.75 -8.44 20.67
N VAL A 259 -8.22 -9.17 21.69
CA VAL A 259 -8.53 -10.61 21.62
C VAL A 259 -9.77 -10.85 20.73
N GLN A 260 -10.79 -9.99 20.79
CA GLN A 260 -12.00 -10.12 19.96
C GLN A 260 -11.78 -9.86 18.47
N VAL A 261 -10.73 -9.13 18.07
CA VAL A 261 -10.43 -8.87 16.65
C VAL A 261 -9.84 -10.08 15.94
N ALA A 262 -9.11 -10.96 16.66
CA ALA A 262 -8.64 -12.25 16.15
C ALA A 262 -9.77 -13.30 16.05
N GLU A 263 -10.86 -13.13 16.77
CA GLU A 263 -12.03 -14.02 16.71
C GLU A 263 -12.88 -13.83 15.44
N GLY A 264 -12.74 -12.69 14.76
CA GLY A 264 -13.48 -12.34 13.54
C GLY A 264 -12.90 -12.88 12.21
N ILE A 265 -11.86 -13.73 12.24
CA ILE A 265 -11.28 -14.35 11.04
C ILE A 265 -11.71 -15.83 11.01
N PRO A 266 -12.79 -16.19 10.29
CA PRO A 266 -13.46 -17.50 10.41
C PRO A 266 -12.63 -18.70 9.91
N HIS A 267 -11.40 -18.48 9.43
CA HIS A 267 -10.57 -19.51 8.80
C HIS A 267 -9.25 -19.80 9.53
N LEU A 268 -8.94 -19.12 10.64
CA LEU A 268 -7.72 -19.38 11.41
C LEU A 268 -7.99 -20.32 12.59
N SER A 269 -7.21 -21.39 12.67
CA SER A 269 -7.23 -22.31 13.81
C SER A 269 -6.73 -21.62 15.07
N HIS A 270 -7.17 -22.08 16.25
CA HIS A 270 -6.77 -21.51 17.54
C HIS A 270 -5.24 -21.48 17.74
N LYS A 271 -4.52 -22.50 17.23
CA LYS A 271 -3.04 -22.54 17.25
C LYS A 271 -2.41 -21.45 16.37
N GLN A 272 -3.00 -21.16 15.20
CA GLN A 272 -2.53 -20.07 14.34
C GLN A 272 -2.75 -18.71 14.98
N ARG A 273 -3.86 -18.52 15.72
CA ARG A 273 -4.13 -17.28 16.47
C ARG A 273 -3.12 -17.06 17.60
N ILE A 274 -2.80 -18.09 18.38
CA ILE A 274 -1.80 -18.02 19.46
C ILE A 274 -0.39 -17.78 18.89
N SER A 275 -0.03 -18.42 17.77
CA SER A 275 1.23 -18.19 17.08
C SER A 275 1.36 -16.73 16.61
N LEU A 276 0.26 -16.17 16.09
CA LEU A 276 0.18 -14.78 15.63
C LEU A 276 0.44 -13.79 16.76
N HIS A 277 -0.16 -14.03 17.93
CA HIS A 277 -0.02 -13.18 19.11
C HIS A 277 1.44 -13.17 19.62
N ASN A 278 2.04 -14.35 19.74
CA ASN A 278 3.41 -14.49 20.21
C ASN A 278 4.46 -13.89 19.24
N GLU A 279 4.22 -13.93 17.92
CA GLU A 279 5.11 -13.29 16.94
C GLU A 279 5.06 -11.76 16.97
N ILE A 280 3.88 -11.18 17.23
CA ILE A 280 3.71 -9.73 17.38
C ILE A 280 4.50 -9.23 18.61
N ASP A 281 4.39 -9.93 19.75
CA ASP A 281 5.10 -9.55 20.97
C ASP A 281 6.63 -9.70 20.86
N LEU A 282 7.10 -10.76 20.18
CA LEU A 282 8.54 -10.99 19.97
C LEU A 282 9.18 -9.94 19.04
N LEU A 283 8.44 -9.42 18.05
CA LEU A 283 8.93 -8.40 17.13
C LEU A 283 8.99 -7.01 17.77
N HIS A 284 8.09 -6.71 18.72
CA HIS A 284 8.16 -5.49 19.54
C HIS A 284 9.39 -5.50 20.48
N MET A 285 9.82 -6.67 20.95
CA MET A 285 10.94 -6.83 21.88
C MET A 285 12.34 -6.75 21.24
N HIS A 286 12.47 -6.96 19.92
CA HIS A 286 13.78 -7.11 19.25
C HIS A 286 14.17 -5.99 18.28
N GLY A 287 13.36 -4.93 18.14
CA GLY A 287 13.60 -3.81 17.20
C GLY A 287 14.77 -2.85 17.53
N HIS A 288 15.55 -3.08 18.59
CA HIS A 288 16.53 -2.11 19.11
C HIS A 288 18.00 -2.25 18.65
N ARG A 289 18.33 -3.06 17.62
CA ARG A 289 19.73 -3.14 17.14
C ARG A 289 19.95 -2.47 15.78
N GLN A 290 20.77 -1.42 15.82
CA GLN A 290 21.22 -0.54 14.74
C GLN A 290 21.98 -1.26 13.62
N ALA A 291 21.93 -0.67 12.41
CA ALA A 291 23.05 -0.67 11.47
C ALA A 291 23.12 0.71 10.77
N SER A 292 24.09 1.53 11.17
CA SER A 292 24.48 2.73 10.41
C SER A 292 25.36 2.34 9.22
N PRO A 293 25.26 3.01 8.07
CA PRO A 293 26.38 3.11 7.16
C PRO A 293 26.75 4.57 6.91
N THR A 294 27.88 4.98 7.48
CA THR A 294 28.73 6.03 6.91
C THR A 294 29.27 5.57 5.56
N ARG A 295 29.09 6.35 4.49
CA ARG A 295 30.09 6.50 3.43
C ARG A 295 29.82 7.72 2.54
N SER A 296 30.76 8.65 2.62
CA SER A 296 30.95 9.80 1.74
C SER A 296 31.21 9.39 0.30
N TRP A 297 30.64 10.10 -0.67
CA TRP A 297 31.11 10.09 -2.05
C TRP A 297 31.46 11.51 -2.49
N SER A 298 32.75 11.70 -2.70
CA SER A 298 33.37 12.90 -3.25
C SER A 298 33.63 12.69 -4.73
N ARG A 299 33.38 13.75 -5.53
CA ARG A 299 33.93 14.07 -6.87
C ARG A 299 33.53 13.19 -8.06
N LEU A 300 32.97 13.85 -9.08
CA LEU A 300 33.71 14.24 -10.31
C LEU A 300 32.82 15.18 -11.15
N ALA A 301 33.36 16.34 -11.51
CA ALA A 301 32.84 17.23 -12.54
C ALA A 301 33.55 16.92 -13.87
N PRO A 302 32.88 17.02 -15.04
CA PRO A 302 33.59 16.96 -16.31
C PRO A 302 33.94 18.36 -16.84
N ALA A 303 35.04 18.38 -17.59
CA ALA A 303 35.46 19.45 -18.50
C ALA A 303 34.53 19.54 -19.72
#